data_AF-A0A5N5QLY4-F1
#
_entry.id   AF-A0A5N5QLY4-F1
#
_cell.length_a   1.000
_cell.length_b   1.000
_cell.length_c   1.000
_cell.angle_alpha   90.00
_cell.angle_beta   90.00
_cell.angle_gamma   90.00
#
_symmetry.space_group_name_H-M   'P 1'
#
loop_
_entity.id
_entity.type
_entity.pdbx_description
1 polymer ?
#
loop_
_entity_poly.entity_id
_entity_poly.type
_entity_poly.pdbx_seq_one_letter_code
_entity_poly.pdbx_strand_id
1 'polypeptide(L)'
;MAHSPEPREAPAKCICGCSNGISSQFNGSLKEGGHVVVNTTRNLSLELHLELLPLPRLSDLTSFDMTSYPYPLIPTPQGDWRKSLYDLHAIRMAGIHNIFIRSFNAIIYHAPNITSEDVPSFMKFCSIVAASIHEHHSVEEQVIFPFFESKLGKGAMDANVTQHHDFMPKFDEWSDLCQNILAKQSKFDPTDFVLLLRESTDLLSVHLIEEVPTMESSILRKHFSEAELHDLEERLAKHLQERASVWGLPILFASGDISYNSWFPDEIPGFLIFIARHIVMRFAWKTWRYGQSDKYCRLKDEFKSMYNL
;
A
#
# COMPACT_ATOMS: atom_id res chain seq x y z
N MET A 1 45.12 49.95 -9.81
CA MET A 1 43.69 50.32 -9.61
C MET A 1 42.99 49.11 -9.05
N ALA A 2 42.55 49.22 -7.80
CA ALA A 2 41.84 48.18 -7.07
C ALA A 2 40.35 48.24 -7.40
N HIS A 3 39.70 47.08 -7.52
CA HIS A 3 38.27 46.97 -7.25
C HIS A 3 38.04 45.75 -6.36
N SER A 4 37.51 46.05 -5.18
CA SER A 4 37.09 45.14 -4.11
C SER A 4 35.89 44.28 -4.52
N PRO A 5 35.71 43.09 -3.91
CA PRO A 5 34.46 42.34 -3.98
C PRO A 5 33.52 42.70 -2.81
N GLU A 6 32.23 42.86 -3.09
CA GLU A 6 31.16 42.92 -2.07
C GLU A 6 30.52 41.53 -1.84
N PRO A 7 29.92 41.25 -0.66
CA PRO A 7 29.63 39.88 -0.22
C PRO A 7 28.13 39.55 0.04
N ARG A 8 27.84 38.24 0.14
CA ARG A 8 26.65 37.54 0.73
C ARG A 8 25.38 37.59 -0.13
N GLU A 9 24.53 36.54 -0.18
CA GLU A 9 23.90 35.81 0.92
C GLU A 9 23.70 34.30 0.64
N ALA A 10 23.59 33.53 1.72
CA ALA A 10 23.20 32.12 1.72
C ALA A 10 21.79 31.99 2.34
N PRO A 11 20.88 31.17 1.79
CA PRO A 11 19.71 30.70 2.53
C PRO A 11 20.02 29.30 3.09
N ALA A 12 20.04 29.14 4.41
CA ALA A 12 18.90 28.93 5.32
C ALA A 12 18.79 27.43 5.66
N LYS A 13 19.32 27.09 6.83
CA LYS A 13 19.08 25.82 7.53
C LYS A 13 17.62 25.77 7.96
N CYS A 14 16.85 24.80 7.47
CA CYS A 14 15.58 24.44 8.10
C CYS A 14 15.84 23.41 9.20
N ILE A 15 15.65 23.89 10.43
CA ILE A 15 15.44 23.10 11.64
C ILE A 15 13.95 22.85 11.72
N CYS A 16 13.51 21.61 11.86
CA CYS A 16 12.25 21.32 12.53
C CYS A 16 12.42 20.08 13.40
N GLY A 17 12.26 20.29 14.70
CA GLY A 17 12.13 19.26 15.71
C GLY A 17 10.79 19.40 16.42
N CYS A 18 10.35 18.27 16.99
CA CYS A 18 9.29 18.10 17.99
C CYS A 18 7.85 18.40 17.50
N SER A 19 6.80 17.69 17.93
CA SER A 19 6.53 17.20 19.28
C SER A 19 5.41 16.15 19.32
N ASN A 20 5.58 15.18 20.24
CA ASN A 20 4.51 14.34 20.80
C ASN A 20 3.50 15.17 21.61
N GLY A 21 2.22 14.77 21.65
CA GLY A 21 1.21 15.42 22.50
C GLY A 21 -0.17 14.74 22.53
N ILE A 22 -0.30 13.80 23.46
CA ILE A 22 -1.47 13.14 24.07
C ILE A 22 -2.75 14.01 24.19
N SER A 23 -3.94 13.42 23.98
CA SER A 23 -5.15 13.75 24.75
C SER A 23 -6.14 12.58 24.80
N SER A 24 -6.20 11.94 25.97
CA SER A 24 -7.25 11.01 26.40
C SER A 24 -8.49 11.75 26.91
N GLN A 25 -9.70 11.28 26.60
CA GLN A 25 -10.87 11.49 27.47
C GLN A 25 -11.74 10.23 27.56
N PHE A 26 -11.88 9.76 28.80
CA PHE A 26 -12.79 8.74 29.30
C PHE A 26 -14.13 9.38 29.71
N ASN A 27 -15.23 8.65 29.54
CA ASN A 27 -16.46 8.69 30.37
C ASN A 27 -17.31 7.45 30.01
N GLY A 28 -17.44 6.43 30.87
CA GLY A 28 -18.57 6.21 31.80
C GLY A 28 -19.71 5.43 31.09
N SER A 29 -20.38 4.39 31.59
CA SER A 29 -20.64 3.83 32.92
C SER A 29 -21.19 2.40 32.77
N LEU A 30 -20.89 1.55 33.75
CA LEU A 30 -21.43 0.21 34.01
C LEU A 30 -22.97 0.18 34.19
N LYS A 31 -23.60 -0.94 33.79
CA LYS A 31 -24.71 -1.58 34.51
C LYS A 31 -24.62 -3.11 34.43
N GLU A 32 -24.78 -3.73 35.60
CA GLU A 32 -24.74 -5.16 35.90
C GLU A 32 -26.05 -5.90 35.55
N GLY A 33 -25.97 -7.23 35.44
CA GLY A 33 -26.97 -8.14 36.02
C GLY A 33 -27.48 -9.26 35.11
N GLY A 34 -27.19 -10.52 35.50
CA GLY A 34 -28.01 -11.68 35.09
C GLY A 34 -27.28 -13.02 34.95
N HIS A 35 -27.08 -13.74 36.06
CA HIS A 35 -26.72 -15.16 36.07
C HIS A 35 -27.94 -16.04 35.78
N VAL A 36 -27.79 -17.07 34.94
CA VAL A 36 -28.60 -18.31 35.02
C VAL A 36 -27.68 -19.51 34.81
N VAL A 37 -27.62 -20.37 35.82
CA VAL A 37 -27.00 -21.69 35.82
C VAL A 37 -28.10 -22.72 35.62
N VAL A 38 -27.94 -23.65 34.67
CA VAL A 38 -28.68 -24.91 34.67
C VAL A 38 -27.69 -26.04 34.42
N ASN A 39 -27.66 -26.96 35.39
CA ASN A 39 -26.81 -28.13 35.45
C ASN A 39 -27.70 -29.34 35.18
N THR A 40 -27.36 -30.21 34.22
CA THR A 40 -27.89 -31.58 34.17
C THR A 40 -26.86 -32.56 33.60
N THR A 41 -26.52 -33.50 34.46
CA THR A 41 -25.68 -34.69 34.27
C THR A 41 -26.30 -35.76 33.36
N ARG A 42 -25.47 -36.46 32.56
CA ARG A 42 -25.28 -37.94 32.66
C ARG A 42 -24.21 -38.47 31.69
N ASN A 43 -23.40 -39.39 32.23
CA ASN A 43 -22.34 -40.17 31.60
C ASN A 43 -22.83 -41.11 30.49
N LEU A 44 -21.95 -41.38 29.51
CA LEU A 44 -21.63 -42.72 29.01
C LEU A 44 -20.31 -42.67 28.21
N SER A 45 -19.33 -43.45 28.67
CA SER A 45 -18.01 -43.65 28.07
C SER A 45 -18.08 -44.69 26.95
N LEU A 46 -17.34 -44.50 25.84
CA LEU A 46 -16.65 -45.57 25.10
C LEU A 46 -15.69 -45.01 24.03
N GLU A 47 -14.41 -45.32 24.26
CA GLU A 47 -13.29 -45.60 23.35
C GLU A 47 -12.89 -44.69 22.16
N LEU A 48 -11.70 -44.10 22.33
CA LEU A 48 -10.53 -44.09 21.44
C LEU A 48 -10.76 -44.29 19.92
N HIS A 49 -10.61 -43.21 19.16
CA HIS A 49 -9.80 -43.21 17.93
C HIS A 49 -9.06 -41.87 17.82
N LEU A 50 -7.74 -41.97 17.75
CA LEU A 50 -6.82 -40.86 17.53
C LEU A 50 -6.81 -40.56 16.02
N GLU A 51 -7.74 -39.71 15.56
CA GLU A 51 -7.67 -39.12 14.22
C GLU A 51 -7.65 -37.60 14.35
N LEU A 52 -6.60 -36.99 13.81
CA LEU A 52 -6.45 -35.55 13.61
C LEU A 52 -7.65 -35.05 12.79
N LEU A 53 -8.61 -34.39 13.44
CA LEU A 53 -9.68 -33.70 12.73
C LEU A 53 -9.26 -32.26 12.36
N PRO A 54 -9.72 -31.79 11.20
CA PRO A 54 -9.13 -30.67 10.47
C PRO A 54 -9.55 -29.32 11.04
N LEU A 55 -8.74 -28.30 10.72
CA LEU A 55 -9.07 -26.89 10.87
C LEU A 55 -10.52 -26.61 10.40
N PRO A 56 -11.25 -25.69 11.06
CA PRO A 56 -12.64 -25.40 10.73
C PRO A 56 -12.79 -25.07 9.24
N ARG A 57 -13.84 -25.62 8.62
CA ARG A 57 -14.17 -25.42 7.20
C ARG A 57 -14.67 -24.01 6.97
N LEU A 58 -14.21 -23.41 5.87
CA LEU A 58 -14.50 -22.05 5.39
C LEU A 58 -16.00 -21.74 5.15
N SER A 59 -16.90 -22.71 5.31
CA SER A 59 -18.33 -22.58 5.00
C SER A 59 -19.20 -22.00 6.12
N ASP A 60 -18.66 -21.81 7.33
CA ASP A 60 -19.42 -21.29 8.48
C ASP A 60 -19.30 -19.76 8.66
N LEU A 61 -18.73 -19.07 7.66
CA LEU A 61 -18.62 -17.60 7.57
C LEU A 61 -19.44 -17.09 6.35
N THR A 62 -20.76 -17.08 6.45
CA THR A 62 -21.63 -16.48 5.42
C THR A 62 -22.45 -15.37 6.11
N SER A 63 -22.22 -14.08 5.85
CA SER A 63 -22.58 -13.39 4.59
C SER A 63 -21.82 -12.07 4.36
N PHE A 64 -20.53 -12.13 4.02
CA PHE A 64 -19.86 -11.09 3.25
C PHE A 64 -19.06 -11.84 2.18
N ASP A 65 -19.35 -11.61 0.91
CA ASP A 65 -18.56 -12.15 -0.19
C ASP A 65 -17.19 -11.46 -0.17
N MET A 66 -16.32 -11.94 0.72
CA MET A 66 -14.94 -11.52 0.81
C MET A 66 -14.29 -11.87 -0.52
N THR A 67 -13.77 -10.86 -1.20
CA THR A 67 -13.05 -11.01 -2.47
C THR A 67 -12.08 -12.20 -2.42
N SER A 68 -12.01 -12.96 -3.51
CA SER A 68 -11.09 -14.09 -3.63
C SER A 68 -9.66 -13.65 -3.30
N TYR A 69 -8.93 -14.46 -2.52
CA TYR A 69 -7.48 -14.32 -2.36
C TYR A 69 -6.77 -15.23 -3.38
N PRO A 70 -5.70 -14.76 -4.05
CA PRO A 70 -5.12 -13.41 -3.99
C PRO A 70 -6.01 -12.34 -4.62
N TYR A 71 -5.80 -11.08 -4.24
CA TYR A 71 -6.34 -9.96 -5.01
C TYR A 71 -5.77 -10.01 -6.45
N PRO A 72 -6.63 -9.90 -7.47
CA PRO A 72 -6.21 -10.00 -8.86
C PRO A 72 -5.33 -8.82 -9.26
N LEU A 73 -4.33 -9.08 -10.09
CA LEU A 73 -3.51 -8.02 -10.68
C LEU A 73 -4.25 -7.35 -11.83
N ILE A 74 -4.00 -6.06 -12.01
CA ILE A 74 -4.53 -5.25 -13.10
C ILE A 74 -3.70 -5.52 -14.36
N PRO A 75 -4.33 -5.95 -15.48
CA PRO A 75 -3.62 -6.09 -16.75
C PRO A 75 -3.01 -4.76 -17.19
N THR A 76 -1.82 -4.79 -17.77
CA THR A 76 -1.19 -3.59 -18.32
C THR A 76 -2.06 -3.01 -19.44
N PRO A 77 -2.53 -1.75 -19.34
CA PRO A 77 -3.27 -1.08 -20.40
C PRO A 77 -2.50 -1.08 -21.72
N GLN A 78 -3.22 -1.03 -22.84
CA GLN A 78 -2.60 -1.00 -24.17
C GLN A 78 -1.95 0.36 -24.44
N GLY A 79 -0.83 0.36 -25.17
CA GLY A 79 -0.18 1.58 -25.62
C GLY A 79 1.35 1.49 -25.58
N ASP A 80 2.01 2.61 -25.88
CA ASP A 80 3.48 2.75 -25.80
C ASP A 80 3.85 3.92 -24.89
N TRP A 81 4.01 3.61 -23.61
CA TRP A 81 4.40 4.57 -22.56
C TRP A 81 5.71 5.30 -22.86
N ARG A 82 6.62 4.74 -23.70
CA ARG A 82 7.88 5.38 -24.08
C ARG A 82 7.69 6.51 -25.09
N LYS A 83 6.59 6.48 -25.84
CA LYS A 83 6.35 7.37 -26.99
C LYS A 83 5.10 8.23 -26.84
N SER A 84 4.27 7.96 -25.85
CA SER A 84 2.96 8.59 -25.71
C SER A 84 2.66 8.89 -24.24
N LEU A 85 2.69 10.17 -23.86
CA LEU A 85 2.21 10.61 -22.55
C LEU A 85 0.74 10.24 -22.32
N TYR A 86 -0.06 10.21 -23.39
CA TYR A 86 -1.45 9.78 -23.32
C TYR A 86 -1.58 8.32 -22.85
N ASP A 87 -0.64 7.46 -23.24
CA ASP A 87 -0.68 6.03 -22.86
C ASP A 87 0.00 5.81 -21.50
N LEU A 88 0.96 6.67 -21.16
CA LEU A 88 1.76 6.59 -19.94
C LEU A 88 0.91 6.60 -18.66
N HIS A 89 -0.09 7.47 -18.54
CA HIS A 89 -0.80 7.67 -17.27
C HIS A 89 -1.57 6.41 -16.82
N ALA A 90 -2.41 5.82 -17.66
CA ALA A 90 -3.11 4.58 -17.32
C ALA A 90 -2.14 3.40 -17.09
N ILE A 91 -1.08 3.29 -17.92
CA ILE A 91 -0.05 2.24 -17.77
C ILE A 91 0.68 2.40 -16.43
N ARG A 92 1.04 3.63 -16.07
CA ARG A 92 1.70 3.96 -14.81
C ARG A 92 0.81 3.63 -13.63
N MET A 93 -0.45 4.05 -13.69
CA MET A 93 -1.42 3.84 -12.61
C MET A 93 -1.61 2.35 -12.32
N ALA A 94 -1.92 1.57 -13.35
CA ALA A 94 -2.04 0.11 -13.23
C ALA A 94 -0.78 -0.54 -12.63
N GLY A 95 0.41 -0.06 -13.02
CA GLY A 95 1.64 -0.63 -12.50
C GLY A 95 1.95 -0.28 -11.05
N ILE A 96 1.67 0.95 -10.62
CA ILE A 96 1.76 1.35 -9.20
C ILE A 96 0.73 0.58 -8.37
N HIS A 97 -0.50 0.45 -8.85
CA HIS A 97 -1.55 -0.32 -8.19
C HIS A 97 -1.18 -1.79 -8.01
N ASN A 98 -0.54 -2.39 -9.01
CA ASN A 98 -0.02 -3.76 -8.90
C ASN A 98 1.07 -3.91 -7.82
N ILE A 99 1.86 -2.87 -7.53
CA ILE A 99 2.83 -2.88 -6.42
C ILE A 99 2.08 -2.98 -5.08
N PHE A 100 0.97 -2.26 -4.93
CA PHE A 100 0.13 -2.32 -3.73
C PHE A 100 -0.59 -3.65 -3.59
N ILE A 101 -1.24 -4.12 -4.66
CA ILE A 101 -1.92 -5.42 -4.68
C ILE A 101 -0.95 -6.55 -4.30
N ARG A 102 0.26 -6.56 -4.89
CA ARG A 102 1.30 -7.54 -4.53
C ARG A 102 1.76 -7.40 -3.08
N SER A 103 1.84 -6.19 -2.56
CA SER A 103 2.18 -5.95 -1.16
C SER A 103 1.13 -6.52 -0.21
N PHE A 104 -0.16 -6.30 -0.49
CA PHE A 104 -1.25 -6.86 0.32
C PHE A 104 -1.30 -8.39 0.23
N ASN A 105 -1.15 -8.95 -0.97
CA ASN A 105 -1.06 -10.39 -1.16
C ASN A 105 0.14 -10.99 -0.38
N ALA A 106 1.28 -10.32 -0.37
CA ALA A 106 2.43 -10.69 0.46
C ALA A 106 2.13 -10.64 1.97
N ILE A 107 1.49 -9.57 2.44
CA ILE A 107 1.15 -9.40 3.86
C ILE A 107 0.23 -10.53 4.31
N ILE A 108 -0.83 -10.81 3.56
CA ILE A 108 -1.81 -11.87 3.86
C ILE A 108 -1.13 -13.25 3.84
N TYR A 109 -0.24 -13.50 2.86
CA TYR A 109 0.53 -14.74 2.78
C TYR A 109 1.44 -14.97 4.00
N HIS A 110 2.16 -13.92 4.41
CA HIS A 110 3.18 -14.03 5.44
C HIS A 110 2.62 -13.99 6.86
N ALA A 111 1.58 -13.21 7.12
CA ALA A 111 1.08 -12.94 8.47
C ALA A 111 0.90 -14.20 9.35
N PRO A 112 0.27 -15.30 8.89
CA PRO A 112 0.09 -16.51 9.70
C PRO A 112 1.39 -17.22 10.11
N ASN A 113 2.49 -16.95 9.40
CA ASN A 113 3.78 -17.63 9.56
C ASN A 113 4.84 -16.76 10.24
N ILE A 114 4.48 -15.57 10.73
CA ILE A 114 5.42 -14.66 11.39
C ILE A 114 5.73 -15.14 12.81
N THR A 115 7.01 -15.37 13.08
CA THR A 115 7.50 -15.66 14.44
C THR A 115 7.63 -14.38 15.26
N SER A 116 7.70 -14.50 16.59
CA SER A 116 7.88 -13.33 17.47
C SER A 116 9.17 -12.55 17.20
N GLU A 117 10.24 -13.20 16.71
CA GLU A 117 11.49 -12.52 16.31
C GLU A 117 11.28 -11.67 15.04
N ASP A 118 10.38 -12.12 14.16
CA ASP A 118 10.17 -11.55 12.84
C ASP A 118 9.15 -10.40 12.83
N VAL A 119 8.29 -10.30 13.86
CA VAL A 119 7.27 -9.25 14.00
C VAL A 119 7.82 -7.84 13.74
N PRO A 120 8.95 -7.40 14.33
CA PRO A 120 9.43 -6.03 14.12
C PRO A 120 9.80 -5.74 12.66
N SER A 121 10.39 -6.70 11.95
CA SER A 121 10.70 -6.51 10.52
C SER A 121 9.46 -6.58 9.64
N PHE A 122 8.50 -7.44 9.98
CA PHE A 122 7.24 -7.56 9.24
C PHE A 122 6.37 -6.30 9.38
N MET A 123 6.24 -5.77 10.60
CA MET A 123 5.50 -4.53 10.81
C MET A 123 6.16 -3.31 10.17
N LYS A 124 7.51 -3.28 10.06
CA LYS A 124 8.21 -2.25 9.26
C LYS A 124 7.83 -2.33 7.79
N PHE A 125 7.72 -3.53 7.23
CA PHE A 125 7.28 -3.72 5.85
C PHE A 125 5.83 -3.21 5.69
N CYS A 126 4.92 -3.64 6.57
CA CYS A 126 3.52 -3.21 6.57
C CYS A 126 3.39 -1.68 6.69
N SER A 127 4.17 -1.05 7.57
CA SER A 127 4.18 0.41 7.76
C SER A 127 4.63 1.17 6.51
N ILE A 128 5.59 0.62 5.75
CA ILE A 128 6.06 1.22 4.50
C ILE A 128 4.99 1.08 3.42
N VAL A 129 4.29 -0.06 3.36
CA VAL A 129 3.14 -0.25 2.48
C VAL A 129 2.04 0.77 2.79
N ALA A 130 1.69 0.93 4.07
CA ALA A 130 0.71 1.94 4.51
C ALA A 130 1.12 3.35 4.09
N ALA A 131 2.34 3.77 4.42
CA ALA A 131 2.85 5.08 4.06
C ALA A 131 2.87 5.31 2.54
N SER A 132 3.09 4.26 1.74
CA SER A 132 3.12 4.36 0.27
C SER A 132 1.72 4.53 -0.31
N ILE A 133 0.70 3.89 0.28
CA ILE A 133 -0.71 4.08 -0.06
C ILE A 133 -1.17 5.50 0.30
N HIS A 134 -0.83 5.99 1.49
CA HIS A 134 -1.14 7.37 1.89
C HIS A 134 -0.50 8.39 0.97
N GLU A 135 0.78 8.20 0.62
CA GLU A 135 1.49 9.09 -0.29
C GLU A 135 0.86 9.09 -1.68
N HIS A 136 0.53 7.92 -2.21
CA HIS A 136 -0.08 7.74 -3.53
C HIS A 136 -1.40 8.52 -3.67
N HIS A 137 -2.38 8.24 -2.79
CA HIS A 137 -3.66 8.94 -2.83
C HIS A 137 -3.54 10.43 -2.48
N SER A 138 -2.56 10.80 -1.63
CA SER A 138 -2.25 12.22 -1.37
C SER A 138 -1.75 12.95 -2.62
N VAL A 139 -0.96 12.30 -3.48
CA VAL A 139 -0.49 12.90 -4.74
C VAL A 139 -1.65 13.05 -5.73
N GLU A 140 -2.54 12.05 -5.79
CA GLU A 140 -3.72 12.12 -6.63
C GLU A 140 -4.60 13.30 -6.28
N GLU A 141 -5.00 13.43 -5.01
CA GLU A 141 -5.91 14.49 -4.59
C GLU A 141 -5.28 15.90 -4.61
N GLN A 142 -3.96 16.01 -4.46
CA GLN A 142 -3.28 17.31 -4.45
C GLN A 142 -2.79 17.76 -5.83
N VAL A 143 -2.55 16.82 -6.75
CA VAL A 143 -1.90 17.10 -8.04
C VAL A 143 -2.72 16.57 -9.20
N ILE A 144 -2.99 15.27 -9.26
CA ILE A 144 -3.55 14.62 -10.46
C ILE A 144 -5.02 14.98 -10.64
N PHE A 145 -5.86 14.77 -9.64
CA PHE A 145 -7.30 15.01 -9.73
C PHE A 145 -7.63 16.48 -9.98
N PRO A 146 -7.04 17.47 -9.26
CA PRO A 146 -7.27 18.87 -9.57
C PRO A 146 -6.85 19.26 -11.00
N PHE A 147 -5.75 18.67 -11.49
CA PHE A 147 -5.32 18.90 -12.87
C PHE A 147 -6.33 18.33 -13.87
N PHE A 148 -6.84 17.12 -13.62
CA PHE A 148 -7.80 16.45 -14.48
C PHE A 148 -9.14 17.21 -14.52
N GLU A 149 -9.66 17.60 -13.36
CA GLU A 149 -10.92 18.36 -13.25
C GLU A 149 -10.85 19.73 -13.93
N SER A 150 -9.66 20.33 -14.05
CA SER A 150 -9.48 21.59 -14.77
C SER A 150 -9.86 21.50 -16.26
N LYS A 151 -9.87 20.28 -16.83
CA LYS A 151 -10.23 20.01 -18.23
C LYS A 151 -11.48 19.17 -18.41
N LEU A 152 -11.71 18.22 -17.51
CA LEU A 152 -12.86 17.31 -17.57
C LEU A 152 -14.12 17.91 -16.94
N GLY A 153 -13.96 18.97 -16.13
CA GLY A 153 -15.02 19.58 -15.35
C GLY A 153 -14.93 19.17 -13.88
N LYS A 154 -15.43 20.06 -13.01
CA LYS A 154 -15.48 19.83 -11.57
C LYS A 154 -16.31 18.59 -11.26
N GLY A 155 -15.81 17.74 -10.36
CA GLY A 155 -16.44 16.49 -9.94
C GLY A 155 -16.20 15.32 -10.90
N ALA A 156 -15.37 15.48 -11.93
CA ALA A 156 -14.99 14.38 -12.81
C ALA A 156 -14.22 13.28 -12.07
N MET A 157 -13.60 13.59 -10.94
CA MET A 157 -12.84 12.64 -10.11
C MET A 157 -13.52 12.30 -8.78
N ASP A 158 -14.75 12.79 -8.53
CA ASP A 158 -15.47 12.60 -7.25
C ASP A 158 -15.68 11.12 -6.90
N ALA A 159 -15.83 10.24 -7.90
CA ALA A 159 -15.95 8.80 -7.67
C ALA A 159 -14.70 8.21 -7.02
N ASN A 160 -13.50 8.55 -7.53
CA ASN A 160 -12.23 8.09 -6.96
C ASN A 160 -12.04 8.67 -5.54
N VAL A 161 -12.31 9.96 -5.35
CA VAL A 161 -12.22 10.61 -4.03
C VAL A 161 -13.20 9.99 -3.02
N THR A 162 -14.41 9.66 -3.45
CA THR A 162 -15.40 8.99 -2.58
C THR A 162 -14.88 7.61 -2.16
N GLN A 163 -14.32 6.86 -3.10
CA GLN A 163 -13.71 5.56 -2.79
C GLN A 163 -12.53 5.68 -1.82
N HIS A 164 -11.68 6.70 -1.96
CA HIS A 164 -10.64 7.00 -0.96
C HIS A 164 -11.24 7.14 0.43
N HIS A 165 -12.27 7.98 0.57
CA HIS A 165 -12.94 8.19 1.87
C HIS A 165 -13.58 6.92 2.43
N ASP A 166 -14.02 5.99 1.57
CA ASP A 166 -14.68 4.75 2.01
C ASP A 166 -13.67 3.75 2.61
N PHE A 167 -12.50 3.54 2.00
CA PHE A 167 -11.52 2.56 2.52
C PHE A 167 -10.54 3.15 3.54
N MET A 168 -10.22 4.44 3.45
CA MET A 168 -9.16 5.08 4.25
C MET A 168 -9.34 4.93 5.76
N PRO A 169 -10.53 5.12 6.37
CA PRO A 169 -10.68 5.03 7.82
C PRO A 169 -10.25 3.68 8.41
N LYS A 170 -10.63 2.58 7.74
CA LYS A 170 -10.23 1.23 8.16
C LYS A 170 -8.78 0.92 7.84
N PHE A 171 -8.26 1.49 6.76
CA PHE A 171 -6.84 1.40 6.44
C PHE A 171 -5.97 2.11 7.50
N ASP A 172 -6.43 3.25 8.02
CA ASP A 172 -5.76 4.01 9.08
C ASP A 172 -5.75 3.24 10.40
N GLU A 173 -6.87 2.59 10.77
CA GLU A 173 -6.91 1.69 11.93
C GLU A 173 -5.86 0.56 11.83
N TRP A 174 -5.71 -0.04 10.64
CA TRP A 174 -4.70 -1.07 10.39
C TRP A 174 -3.26 -0.52 10.42
N SER A 175 -3.04 0.66 9.85
CA SER A 175 -1.75 1.36 9.88
C SER A 175 -1.32 1.69 11.32
N ASP A 176 -2.26 2.18 12.14
CA ASP A 176 -2.05 2.46 13.56
C ASP A 176 -1.73 1.19 14.34
N LEU A 177 -2.42 0.08 14.06
CA LEU A 177 -2.10 -1.22 14.64
C LEU A 177 -0.65 -1.63 14.32
N CYS A 178 -0.19 -1.43 13.09
CA CYS A 178 1.21 -1.70 12.72
C CYS A 178 2.19 -0.89 13.58
N GLN A 179 1.93 0.41 13.79
CA GLN A 179 2.76 1.27 14.64
C GLN A 179 2.72 0.84 16.11
N ASN A 180 1.54 0.51 16.62
CA ASN A 180 1.36 0.08 18.00
C ASN A 180 2.07 -1.25 18.30
N ILE A 181 2.05 -2.20 17.35
CA ILE A 181 2.81 -3.44 17.47
C ILE A 181 4.32 -3.16 17.45
N LEU A 182 4.81 -2.28 16.56
CA LEU A 182 6.22 -1.87 16.53
C LEU A 182 6.67 -1.21 17.84
N ALA A 183 5.81 -0.37 18.41
CA ALA A 183 6.03 0.30 19.68
C ALA A 183 5.82 -0.61 20.90
N LYS A 184 5.47 -1.90 20.69
CA LYS A 184 5.15 -2.89 21.74
C LYS A 184 3.98 -2.49 22.63
N GLN A 185 3.06 -1.68 22.11
CA GLN A 185 1.82 -1.26 22.76
C GLN A 185 0.66 -2.22 22.45
N SER A 186 0.78 -3.02 21.40
CA SER A 186 -0.17 -4.08 21.03
C SER A 186 0.56 -5.38 20.71
N LYS A 187 -0.12 -6.52 20.87
CA LYS A 187 0.39 -7.82 20.47
C LYS A 187 0.02 -8.08 19.01
N PHE A 188 0.92 -8.73 18.28
CA PHE A 188 0.60 -9.25 16.94
C PHE A 188 -0.22 -10.52 17.08
N ASP A 189 -1.47 -10.46 16.62
CA ASP A 189 -2.29 -11.63 16.34
C ASP A 189 -2.51 -11.69 14.82
N PRO A 190 -2.11 -12.78 14.14
CA PRO A 190 -2.14 -12.84 12.69
C PRO A 190 -3.57 -12.85 12.12
N THR A 191 -4.54 -13.41 12.86
CA THR A 191 -5.93 -13.51 12.40
C THR A 191 -6.59 -12.14 12.46
N ASP A 192 -6.54 -11.48 13.61
CA ASP A 192 -7.13 -10.15 13.80
C ASP A 192 -6.45 -9.11 12.89
N PHE A 193 -5.13 -9.22 12.73
CA PHE A 193 -4.35 -8.32 11.88
C PHE A 193 -4.77 -8.40 10.39
N VAL A 194 -4.95 -9.62 9.87
CA VAL A 194 -5.40 -9.82 8.48
C VAL A 194 -6.86 -9.42 8.32
N LEU A 195 -7.73 -9.74 9.29
CA LEU A 195 -9.12 -9.32 9.24
C LEU A 195 -9.25 -7.79 9.16
N LEU A 196 -8.54 -7.05 10.02
CA LEU A 196 -8.56 -5.59 10.00
C LEU A 196 -8.03 -5.01 8.69
N LEU A 197 -6.96 -5.59 8.12
CA LEU A 197 -6.49 -5.18 6.80
C LEU A 197 -7.60 -5.30 5.75
N ARG A 198 -8.29 -6.46 5.75
CA ARG A 198 -9.33 -6.78 4.77
C ARG A 198 -10.58 -5.91 4.86
N GLU A 199 -10.90 -5.36 6.03
CA GLU A 199 -11.97 -4.36 6.19
C GLU A 199 -11.77 -3.13 5.31
N SER A 200 -10.53 -2.85 4.87
CA SER A 200 -10.21 -1.77 3.93
C SER A 200 -9.77 -2.27 2.55
N THR A 201 -8.96 -3.33 2.48
CA THR A 201 -8.34 -3.75 1.22
C THR A 201 -9.33 -4.35 0.23
N ASP A 202 -10.46 -4.89 0.69
CA ASP A 202 -11.52 -5.37 -0.20
C ASP A 202 -12.09 -4.21 -1.04
N LEU A 203 -12.38 -3.05 -0.42
CA LEU A 203 -12.83 -1.83 -1.10
C LEU A 203 -11.71 -1.17 -1.92
N LEU A 204 -10.51 -1.06 -1.33
CA LEU A 204 -9.35 -0.52 -2.02
C LEU A 204 -9.05 -1.31 -3.32
N SER A 205 -9.17 -2.63 -3.30
CA SER A 205 -8.89 -3.45 -4.50
C SER A 205 -9.81 -3.11 -5.68
N VAL A 206 -11.07 -2.75 -5.40
CA VAL A 206 -12.04 -2.29 -6.42
C VAL A 206 -11.63 -0.92 -6.94
N HIS A 207 -11.34 0.02 -6.04
CA HIS A 207 -10.87 1.36 -6.39
C HIS A 207 -9.65 1.32 -7.32
N LEU A 208 -8.63 0.51 -6.97
CA LEU A 208 -7.41 0.38 -7.77
C LEU A 208 -7.70 -0.08 -9.22
N ILE A 209 -8.78 -0.83 -9.44
CA ILE A 209 -9.19 -1.27 -10.78
C ILE A 209 -9.98 -0.17 -11.49
N GLU A 210 -10.94 0.44 -10.80
CA GLU A 210 -11.89 1.39 -11.38
C GLU A 210 -11.29 2.75 -11.69
N GLU A 211 -10.20 3.14 -11.02
CA GLU A 211 -9.51 4.38 -11.31
C GLU A 211 -8.77 4.36 -12.66
N VAL A 212 -8.16 3.23 -13.04
CA VAL A 212 -7.30 3.15 -14.24
C VAL A 212 -8.00 3.65 -15.51
N PRO A 213 -9.27 3.25 -15.81
CA PRO A 213 -10.03 3.77 -16.94
C PRO A 213 -10.19 5.30 -17.00
N THR A 214 -10.14 6.00 -15.86
CA THR A 214 -10.30 7.46 -15.80
C THR A 214 -9.11 8.20 -16.43
N MET A 215 -7.99 7.51 -16.63
CA MET A 215 -6.74 8.04 -17.18
C MET A 215 -6.38 7.45 -18.54
N GLU A 216 -7.31 6.80 -19.23
CA GLU A 216 -7.05 6.18 -20.53
C GLU A 216 -6.71 7.21 -21.63
N SER A 217 -5.88 6.76 -22.59
CA SER A 217 -5.45 7.58 -23.73
C SER A 217 -6.61 8.21 -24.50
N SER A 218 -7.76 7.53 -24.57
CA SER A 218 -8.95 8.01 -25.29
C SER A 218 -9.52 9.29 -24.65
N ILE A 219 -9.54 9.37 -23.31
CA ILE A 219 -9.94 10.53 -22.53
C ILE A 219 -8.87 11.61 -22.66
N LEU A 220 -7.61 11.23 -22.43
CA LEU A 220 -6.52 12.20 -22.41
C LEU A 220 -6.32 12.90 -23.76
N ARG A 221 -6.35 12.17 -24.87
CA ARG A 221 -6.24 12.74 -26.23
C ARG A 221 -7.37 13.70 -26.58
N LYS A 222 -8.55 13.49 -25.98
CA LYS A 222 -9.74 14.31 -26.25
C LYS A 222 -9.72 15.63 -25.48
N HIS A 223 -9.11 15.65 -24.29
CA HIS A 223 -9.25 16.75 -23.34
C HIS A 223 -7.93 17.49 -23.04
N PHE A 224 -6.79 16.93 -23.38
CA PHE A 224 -5.47 17.48 -23.09
C PHE A 224 -4.60 17.52 -24.35
N SER A 225 -3.80 18.58 -24.45
CA SER A 225 -2.64 18.61 -25.33
C SER A 225 -1.43 17.94 -24.67
N GLU A 226 -0.47 17.53 -25.48
CA GLU A 226 0.77 16.90 -24.99
C GLU A 226 1.59 17.85 -24.10
N ALA A 227 1.58 19.15 -24.41
CA ALA A 227 2.23 20.17 -23.59
C ALA A 227 1.62 20.29 -22.19
N GLU A 228 0.31 20.10 -22.05
CA GLU A 228 -0.37 20.08 -20.75
C GLU A 228 -0.02 18.81 -19.97
N LEU A 229 0.04 17.65 -20.63
CA LEU A 229 0.50 16.42 -19.97
C LEU A 229 1.97 16.52 -19.54
N HIS A 230 2.83 17.21 -20.31
CA HIS A 230 4.18 17.53 -19.86
C HIS A 230 4.21 18.40 -18.60
N ASP A 231 3.36 19.44 -18.51
CA ASP A 231 3.23 20.25 -17.29
C ASP A 231 2.78 19.40 -16.09
N LEU A 232 1.86 18.45 -16.29
CA LEU A 232 1.49 17.49 -15.24
C LEU A 232 2.69 16.65 -14.79
N GLU A 233 3.47 16.10 -15.74
CA GLU A 233 4.66 15.31 -15.43
C GLU A 233 5.72 16.12 -14.65
N GLU A 234 5.92 17.40 -15.00
CA GLU A 234 6.82 18.29 -14.27
C GLU A 234 6.34 18.55 -12.83
N ARG A 235 5.03 18.76 -12.64
CA ARG A 235 4.43 18.93 -11.30
C ARG A 235 4.58 17.68 -10.45
N LEU A 236 4.34 16.50 -11.03
CA LEU A 236 4.53 15.22 -10.38
C LEU A 236 6.00 15.01 -9.99
N ALA A 237 6.93 15.23 -10.91
CA ALA A 237 8.36 15.10 -10.65
C ALA A 237 8.82 15.99 -9.48
N LYS A 238 8.36 17.25 -9.44
CA LYS A 238 8.66 18.17 -8.36
C LYS A 238 8.08 17.70 -7.02
N HIS A 239 6.80 17.33 -7.00
CA HIS A 239 6.13 16.88 -5.77
C HIS A 239 6.82 15.62 -5.20
N LEU A 240 7.11 14.65 -6.06
CA LEU A 240 7.80 13.42 -5.68
C LEU A 240 9.23 13.70 -5.20
N GLN A 241 9.96 14.63 -5.84
CA GLN A 241 11.32 14.97 -5.42
C GLN A 241 11.36 15.56 -4.00
N GLU A 242 10.36 16.36 -3.61
CA GLU A 242 10.27 16.98 -2.28
C GLU A 242 9.97 15.97 -1.17
N ARG A 243 9.35 14.84 -1.52
CA ARG A 243 8.87 13.81 -0.57
C ARG A 243 9.63 12.48 -0.68
N ALA A 244 10.49 12.35 -1.69
CA ALA A 244 11.23 11.13 -1.97
C ALA A 244 12.09 10.71 -0.78
N SER A 245 11.91 9.46 -0.36
CA SER A 245 12.78 8.80 0.61
C SER A 245 13.43 7.57 -0.01
N VAL A 246 14.76 7.54 0.00
CA VAL A 246 15.54 6.37 -0.45
C VAL A 246 15.22 5.10 0.37
N TRP A 247 14.65 5.28 1.56
CA TRP A 247 14.20 4.18 2.43
C TRP A 247 12.85 3.61 2.02
N GLY A 248 11.99 4.39 1.35
CA GLY A 248 10.71 3.92 0.80
C GLY A 248 10.88 3.28 -0.59
N LEU A 249 11.86 3.77 -1.36
CA LEU A 249 12.15 3.33 -2.72
C LEU A 249 12.19 1.80 -2.92
N PRO A 250 12.66 0.97 -1.97
CA PRO A 250 12.69 -0.46 -2.19
C PRO A 250 11.34 -1.17 -2.34
N ILE A 251 10.22 -0.59 -1.91
CA ILE A 251 8.89 -1.18 -2.12
C ILE A 251 8.61 -1.39 -3.62
N LEU A 252 9.12 -0.48 -4.44
CA LEU A 252 9.04 -0.50 -5.90
C LEU A 252 9.65 -1.76 -6.51
N PHE A 253 10.69 -2.31 -5.87
CA PHE A 253 11.34 -3.54 -6.32
C PHE A 253 10.75 -4.76 -5.62
N ALA A 254 10.58 -4.68 -4.30
CA ALA A 254 10.13 -5.81 -3.49
C ALA A 254 8.71 -6.26 -3.84
N SER A 255 7.88 -5.37 -4.37
CA SER A 255 6.51 -5.69 -4.79
C SER A 255 6.24 -5.37 -6.27
N GLY A 256 7.23 -4.89 -7.03
CA GLY A 256 7.11 -4.68 -8.48
C GLY A 256 7.27 -5.96 -9.27
N ASP A 257 6.68 -6.04 -10.47
CA ASP A 257 6.84 -7.18 -11.39
C ASP A 257 7.14 -6.67 -12.80
N ILE A 258 8.32 -6.99 -13.31
CA ILE A 258 8.77 -6.58 -14.65
C ILE A 258 7.92 -7.18 -15.78
N SER A 259 7.17 -8.25 -15.51
CA SER A 259 6.26 -8.88 -16.49
C SER A 259 5.02 -8.04 -16.77
N TYR A 260 4.56 -7.26 -15.78
CA TYR A 260 3.45 -6.31 -15.89
C TYR A 260 3.95 -4.88 -16.09
N ASN A 261 5.07 -4.53 -15.45
CA ASN A 261 5.60 -3.18 -15.34
C ASN A 261 7.03 -3.12 -15.91
N SER A 262 7.20 -3.57 -17.15
CA SER A 262 8.52 -3.56 -17.83
C SER A 262 9.13 -2.17 -17.98
N TRP A 263 8.33 -1.13 -17.75
CA TRP A 263 8.69 0.29 -17.76
C TRP A 263 9.32 0.77 -16.45
N PHE A 264 9.10 0.04 -15.36
CA PHE A 264 9.44 0.50 -14.04
C PHE A 264 10.79 -0.09 -13.57
N PRO A 265 11.78 0.73 -13.18
CA PRO A 265 11.72 2.16 -12.83
C PRO A 265 12.60 3.02 -13.74
N ASP A 266 12.31 3.09 -15.04
CA ASP A 266 13.12 3.88 -15.99
C ASP A 266 13.10 5.39 -15.65
N GLU A 267 12.11 5.85 -14.87
CA GLU A 267 11.97 7.24 -14.39
C GLU A 267 12.90 7.58 -13.22
N ILE A 268 13.44 6.59 -12.51
CA ILE A 268 14.22 6.81 -11.30
C ILE A 268 15.71 6.92 -11.66
N PRO A 269 16.42 7.98 -11.23
CA PRO A 269 17.85 8.12 -11.49
C PRO A 269 18.63 6.86 -11.11
N GLY A 270 19.45 6.35 -12.04
CA GLY A 270 20.12 5.05 -11.89
C GLY A 270 20.97 4.91 -10.63
N PHE A 271 21.55 5.99 -10.11
CA PHE A 271 22.30 5.97 -8.86
C PHE A 271 21.39 5.74 -7.62
N LEU A 272 20.15 6.25 -7.62
CA LEU A 272 19.18 5.99 -6.56
C LEU A 272 18.70 4.54 -6.60
N ILE A 273 18.47 4.00 -7.80
CA ILE A 273 18.18 2.57 -7.99
C ILE A 273 19.33 1.72 -7.43
N PHE A 274 20.58 2.09 -7.73
CA PHE A 274 21.74 1.38 -7.21
C PHE A 274 21.79 1.40 -5.67
N ILE A 275 21.63 2.58 -5.06
CA ILE A 275 21.62 2.74 -3.60
C ILE A 275 20.49 1.90 -2.99
N ALA A 276 19.27 1.98 -3.51
CA ALA A 276 18.16 1.22 -2.96
C ALA A 276 18.38 -0.30 -3.07
N ARG A 277 18.76 -0.81 -4.25
CA ARG A 277 18.95 -2.25 -4.47
C ARG A 277 20.13 -2.85 -3.72
N HIS A 278 21.25 -2.14 -3.66
CA HIS A 278 22.52 -2.71 -3.20
C HIS A 278 22.92 -2.27 -1.79
N ILE A 279 22.40 -1.14 -1.32
CA ILE A 279 22.66 -0.62 0.03
C ILE A 279 21.42 -0.83 0.89
N VAL A 280 20.31 -0.14 0.61
CA VAL A 280 19.13 -0.14 1.48
C VAL A 280 18.54 -1.55 1.62
N MET A 281 18.26 -2.23 0.50
CA MET A 281 17.70 -3.59 0.53
C MET A 281 18.64 -4.60 1.19
N ARG A 282 19.96 -4.40 1.10
CA ARG A 282 20.94 -5.28 1.72
C ARG A 282 20.97 -5.10 3.24
N PHE A 283 20.99 -3.86 3.72
CA PHE A 283 21.04 -3.58 5.16
C PHE A 283 19.70 -3.80 5.86
N ALA A 284 18.59 -3.50 5.19
CA ALA A 284 17.23 -3.71 5.69
C ALA A 284 16.59 -5.00 5.13
N TRP A 285 17.38 -6.02 4.78
CA TRP A 285 16.89 -7.24 4.11
C TRP A 285 15.76 -7.93 4.89
N LYS A 286 15.81 -7.92 6.23
CA LYS A 286 14.78 -8.52 7.09
C LYS A 286 13.40 -7.90 6.81
N THR A 287 13.35 -6.61 6.45
CA THR A 287 12.12 -5.90 6.06
C THR A 287 11.70 -6.24 4.64
N TRP A 288 12.62 -6.25 3.68
CA TRP A 288 12.26 -6.39 2.27
C TRP A 288 12.01 -7.82 1.80
N ARG A 289 12.37 -8.82 2.63
CA ARG A 289 12.15 -10.24 2.29
C ARG A 289 10.68 -10.62 2.14
N TYR A 290 9.75 -9.83 2.68
CA TYR A 290 8.31 -10.10 2.62
C TYR A 290 7.65 -9.69 1.30
N GLY A 291 8.28 -8.83 0.50
CA GLY A 291 7.73 -8.51 -0.83
C GLY A 291 7.73 -9.74 -1.75
N GLN A 292 6.82 -9.78 -2.73
CA GLN A 292 6.70 -10.95 -3.62
C GLN A 292 7.80 -11.06 -4.67
N SER A 293 8.57 -10.00 -4.86
CA SER A 293 9.59 -9.90 -5.91
C SER A 293 10.99 -9.70 -5.35
N ASP A 294 11.99 -10.11 -6.13
CA ASP A 294 13.38 -9.81 -5.85
C ASP A 294 13.71 -8.33 -6.14
N LYS A 295 14.94 -7.92 -5.82
CA LYS A 295 15.40 -6.53 -6.05
C LYS A 295 15.44 -6.12 -7.53
N TYR A 296 15.21 -7.03 -8.47
CA TYR A 296 15.12 -6.80 -9.91
C TYR A 296 13.68 -6.90 -10.43
N CYS A 297 12.69 -6.82 -9.54
CA CYS A 297 11.27 -6.90 -9.88
C CYS A 297 10.88 -8.24 -10.51
N ARG A 298 11.56 -9.33 -10.16
CA ARG A 298 11.20 -10.69 -10.61
C ARG A 298 10.42 -11.38 -9.51
N LEU A 299 9.26 -11.92 -9.85
CA LEU A 299 8.45 -12.70 -8.92
C LEU A 299 9.27 -13.87 -8.36
N LYS A 300 9.29 -14.01 -7.03
CA LYS A 300 9.97 -15.13 -6.37
C LYS A 300 9.19 -16.43 -6.56
N ASP A 301 9.90 -17.55 -6.56
CA ASP A 301 9.35 -18.86 -6.92
C ASP A 301 8.19 -19.28 -6.01
N GLU A 302 8.25 -18.94 -4.72
CA GLU A 302 7.21 -19.26 -3.73
C GLU A 302 5.86 -18.61 -4.01
N PHE A 303 5.81 -17.56 -4.84
CA PHE A 303 4.59 -16.84 -5.20
C PHE A 303 4.05 -17.18 -6.59
N LYS A 304 4.73 -18.00 -7.39
CA LYS A 304 4.30 -18.29 -8.78
C LYS A 304 2.94 -19.00 -8.84
N SER A 305 2.73 -19.96 -7.94
CA SER A 305 1.46 -20.71 -7.85
C SER A 305 0.26 -19.83 -7.51
N MET A 306 0.48 -18.69 -6.84
CA MET A 306 -0.58 -17.72 -6.53
C MET A 306 -1.19 -17.10 -7.80
N TYR A 307 -0.42 -17.02 -8.88
CA TYR A 307 -0.81 -16.33 -10.11
C TYR A 307 -0.93 -17.27 -11.32
N ASN A 308 -0.96 -18.60 -11.08
CA ASN A 308 -0.97 -19.63 -12.13
C ASN A 308 0.21 -19.54 -13.11
N LEU A 309 1.40 -19.19 -12.59
CA LEU A 309 2.65 -19.07 -13.34
C LEU A 309 3.63 -20.23 -13.08
#